data_AF-A0A950E339-F1
#
_entry.id   AF-A0A950E339-F1
#
_cell.length_a   1.000
_cell.length_b   1.000
_cell.length_c   1.000
_cell.angle_alpha   90.00
_cell.angle_beta   90.00
_cell.angle_gamma   90.00
#
_symmetry.space_group_name_H-M   'P 1'
#
loop_
_entity.id
_entity.type
_entity.pdbx_description
1 polymer ?
#
loop_
_entity_poly.entity_id
_entity_poly.type
_entity_poly.pdbx_seq_one_letter_code
_entity_poly.pdbx_strand_id
1 'polypeptide(L)' 'MKIKRVTGDNRRRRFAVTTRLGELPFPYSRCDPAPTSRDRLAEVYVDPELGGEAFTYRLASGVEGSVHIDSVL' A
#
# COMPACT_ATOMS: atom_id res chain seq x y z
N MET A 1 14.17 3.80 0.27
CA MET A 1 14.05 3.68 1.76
C MET A 1 13.34 2.37 2.09
N LYS A 2 13.73 1.61 3.12
CA LYS A 2 13.05 0.31 3.40
C LYS A 2 11.72 0.46 4.14
N ILE A 3 10.70 -0.25 3.67
CA ILE A 3 9.41 -0.43 4.35
C ILE A 3 9.56 -1.56 5.35
N LYS A 4 9.21 -1.31 6.61
CA LYS A 4 9.22 -2.32 7.67
C LYS A 4 7.90 -3.06 7.78
N ARG A 5 6.80 -2.36 7.55
CA ARG A 5 5.43 -2.88 7.63
C ARG A 5 4.51 -2.00 6.81
N VAL A 6 3.49 -2.60 6.23
CA VAL A 6 2.38 -1.89 5.60
C VAL A 6 1.08 -2.47 6.13
N THR A 7 0.10 -1.62 6.37
CA THR A 7 -1.28 -2.02 6.70
C THR A 7 -2.26 -1.16 5.93
N GLY A 8 -3.44 -1.71 5.61
CA GLY A 8 -4.50 -0.96 4.95
C GLY A 8 -5.66 -0.66 5.88
N ASP A 9 -6.17 0.57 5.84
CA ASP A 9 -7.37 0.98 6.56
C ASP A 9 -8.46 1.34 5.55
N ASN A 10 -9.35 0.38 5.24
CA ASN A 10 -10.49 0.58 4.35
C ASN A 10 -11.47 1.66 4.85
N ARG A 11 -11.53 1.94 6.17
CA ARG A 11 -12.39 2.99 6.74
C ARG A 11 -11.80 4.37 6.48
N ARG A 12 -10.49 4.54 6.64
CA ARG A 12 -9.77 5.80 6.38
C ARG A 12 -9.26 5.93 4.94
N ARG A 13 -9.43 4.90 4.10
CA ARG A 13 -9.02 4.81 2.69
C ARG A 13 -7.54 5.16 2.46
N ARG A 14 -6.68 4.57 3.28
CA ARG A 14 -5.23 4.80 3.20
C ARG A 14 -4.43 3.59 3.65
N PHE A 15 -3.21 3.49 3.15
CA PHE A 15 -2.18 2.64 3.69
C PHE A 15 -1.43 3.37 4.80
N ALA A 16 -1.04 2.64 5.83
CA ALA A 16 -0.09 3.08 6.84
C ALA A 16 1.24 2.36 6.57
N VAL A 17 2.21 3.11 6.05
CA VAL A 17 3.52 2.62 5.64
C VAL A 17 4.52 2.92 6.75
N THR A 18 4.91 1.90 7.52
CA THR A 18 5.88 2.03 8.60
C THR A 18 7.30 1.89 8.03
N THR A 19 8.14 2.90 8.25
CA THR A 19 9.56 2.91 7.90
C THR A 19 10.42 3.00 9.17
N ARG A 20 11.74 3.16 9.02
CA ARG A 20 12.62 3.48 10.15
C ARG A 20 12.35 4.86 10.76
N LEU A 21 11.85 5.82 9.96
CA LEU A 21 11.67 7.21 10.40
C LEU A 21 10.29 7.47 11.02
N GLY A 22 9.34 6.56 10.84
CA GLY A 22 7.98 6.69 11.35
C GLY A 22 6.96 6.04 10.45
N GLU A 23 5.69 6.34 10.68
CA GLU A 23 4.57 5.90 9.86
C GLU A 23 4.16 7.02 8.88
N LEU A 24 4.08 6.67 7.61
CA LEU A 24 3.67 7.56 6.53
C LEU A 24 2.31 7.10 5.98
N PRO A 25 1.27 7.95 6.01
CA PRO A 25 -0.01 7.62 5.40
C PRO A 25 0.07 7.79 3.88
N PHE A 26 -0.35 6.77 3.13
CA PHE A 26 -0.48 6.85 1.67
C PHE A 26 -1.95 6.67 1.25
N PRO A 27 -2.61 7.67 0.63
CA PRO A 27 -4.03 7.60 0.31
C PRO A 27 -4.31 6.65 -0.85
N TYR A 28 -5.40 5.88 -0.77
CA TYR A 28 -5.86 4.95 -1.81
C TYR A 28 -6.09 5.63 -3.17
N SER A 29 -6.48 6.91 -3.15
CA SER A 29 -6.72 7.69 -4.38
C SER A 29 -5.46 8.00 -5.19
N ARG A 30 -4.26 7.75 -4.64
CA ARG A 30 -2.97 7.89 -5.36
C ARG A 30 -2.43 6.55 -5.87
N CYS A 31 -3.17 5.46 -5.67
CA CYS A 31 -2.81 4.13 -6.15
C CYS A 31 -3.48 3.85 -7.49
N ASP A 32 -2.85 3.02 -8.30
CA ASP A 32 -3.45 2.45 -9.50
C ASP A 32 -3.24 0.92 -9.47
N PRO A 33 -4.30 0.11 -9.37
CA PRO A 33 -5.71 0.50 -9.24
C PRO A 33 -6.09 1.09 -7.87
N ALA A 34 -6.95 2.12 -7.84
CA ALA A 34 -7.42 2.70 -6.58
C ALA A 34 -8.49 1.83 -5.89
N PRO A 35 -8.31 1.39 -4.62
CA PRO A 35 -9.37 0.69 -3.89
C PRO A 35 -10.65 1.54 -3.74
N THR A 36 -11.81 0.93 -3.97
CA THR A 36 -13.13 1.56 -3.88
C THR A 36 -14.07 0.82 -2.93
N SER A 37 -15.28 1.33 -2.73
CA SER A 37 -16.29 0.65 -1.90
C SER A 37 -16.80 -0.66 -2.52
N ARG A 38 -16.77 -0.77 -3.85
CA ARG A 38 -17.17 -1.94 -4.65
C ARG A 38 -16.02 -2.94 -4.81
N ASP A 39 -14.80 -2.42 -4.86
CA ASP A 39 -13.59 -3.23 -5.01
C ASP A 39 -12.56 -2.80 -3.96
N ARG A 40 -12.69 -3.38 -2.77
CA ARG A 40 -11.95 -2.97 -1.57
C ARG A 40 -10.57 -3.60 -1.57
N LEU A 41 -9.66 -3.03 -0.76
CA LEU A 41 -8.41 -3.69 -0.44
C LEU A 41 -8.69 -5.02 0.25
N ALA A 42 -8.21 -6.11 -0.34
CA ALA A 42 -8.27 -7.46 0.22
C ALA A 42 -6.98 -7.78 1.00
N GLU A 43 -5.83 -7.53 0.38
CA GLU A 43 -4.52 -7.87 0.95
C GLU A 43 -3.48 -6.80 0.64
N VAL A 44 -2.49 -6.65 1.52
CA VAL A 44 -1.32 -5.77 1.31
C VAL A 44 -0.11 -6.33 2.04
N TYR A 45 1.05 -6.29 1.40
CA TYR A 45 2.31 -6.78 1.96
C TYR A 45 3.51 -6.00 1.44
N VAL A 46 4.60 -6.00 2.21
CA VAL A 46 5.88 -5.47 1.75
C VAL A 46 6.43 -6.43 0.71
N ASP A 47 6.79 -5.92 -0.45
CA ASP A 47 7.20 -6.75 -1.58
C ASP A 47 8.71 -7.06 -1.48
N PRO A 48 9.09 -8.32 -1.21
CA PRO A 48 10.50 -8.71 -1.13
C PRO A 48 11.19 -8.69 -2.50
N GLU A 49 10.45 -8.87 -3.59
CA GLU A 49 11.00 -8.87 -4.96
C GLU A 49 11.43 -7.45 -5.36
N LEU A 50 10.78 -6.44 -4.80
CA LEU A 50 11.14 -5.03 -4.94
C LEU A 50 12.12 -4.56 -3.84
N GLY A 51 12.87 -5.50 -3.26
CA GLY A 51 13.89 -5.24 -2.25
C GLY A 51 13.34 -4.62 -0.96
N GLY A 52 12.04 -4.76 -0.68
CA GLY A 52 11.38 -4.09 0.46
C GLY A 52 11.30 -2.57 0.33
N GLU A 53 11.41 -2.02 -0.88
CA GLU A 53 11.23 -0.60 -1.19
C GLU A 53 9.87 -0.28 -1.80
N ALA A 54 9.04 -1.30 -1.99
CA ALA A 54 7.66 -1.15 -2.39
C ALA A 54 6.76 -2.08 -1.57
N PHE A 55 5.47 -1.78 -1.59
CA PHE A 55 4.44 -2.70 -1.15
C PHE A 55 3.51 -3.02 -2.30
N THR A 56 3.04 -4.26 -2.32
CA THR A 56 2.06 -4.75 -3.28
C THR A 56 0.75 -4.97 -2.55
N TYR A 57 -0.35 -4.64 -3.22
CA TYR A 57 -1.70 -4.80 -2.70
C TYR A 57 -2.60 -5.45 -3.73
N ARG A 58 -3.60 -6.17 -3.23
CA ARG A 58 -4.62 -6.85 -4.03
C ARG A 58 -6.01 -6.38 -3.63
N LEU A 59 -6.83 -6.08 -4.63
CA LEU A 59 -8.23 -5.74 -4.46
C LEU A 59 -9.09 -7.00 -4.37
N ALA A 60 -10.35 -6.87 -3.93
CA ALA A 60 -11.29 -7.98 -3.83
C ALA A 60 -11.59 -8.65 -5.19
N SER A 61 -11.48 -7.90 -6.28
CA SER A 61 -11.53 -8.40 -7.67
C SER A 61 -10.34 -9.28 -8.05
N GLY A 62 -9.26 -9.28 -7.27
CA GLY A 62 -8.01 -9.95 -7.59
C GLY A 62 -7.02 -9.08 -8.37
N VAL A 63 -7.40 -7.85 -8.77
CA VAL A 63 -6.47 -6.92 -9.41
C VAL A 63 -5.42 -6.46 -8.40
N GLU A 64 -4.17 -6.43 -8.84
CA GLU A 64 -3.02 -6.07 -8.02
C GLU A 64 -2.41 -4.74 -8.47
N GLY A 65 -1.77 -4.06 -7.52
CA GLY A 65 -0.94 -2.88 -7.79
C GLY A 65 0.22 -2.81 -6.81
N SER A 66 1.25 -2.05 -7.16
CA SER A 66 2.44 -1.86 -6.34
C SER A 66 2.75 -0.37 -6.19
N VAL A 67 3.24 0.02 -5.02
CA VAL A 67 3.62 1.41 -4.71
C VAL A 67 5.04 1.44 -4.18
N HIS A 68 5.92 2.17 -4.86
CA HIS A 68 7.29 2.41 -4.41
C HIS A 68 7.32 3.47 -3.29
N ILE A 69 8.22 3.31 -2.33
CA ILE A 69 8.38 4.21 -1.19
C ILE A 69 8.65 5.67 -1.60
N ASP A 70 9.29 5.88 -2.75
CA ASP A 70 9.57 7.23 -3.26
C ASP A 70 8.29 7.97 -3.70
N SER A 71 7.20 7.25 -3.99
CA SER A 71 5.89 7.86 -4.25
C SER A 71 5.16 8.26 -2.96
N VAL A 72 5.58 7.71 -1.82
CA VAL A 72 4.99 7.95 -0.49
C VAL A 72 5.63 9.17 0.19
N LEU A 73 6.90 9.45 -0.11
CA LEU A 73 7.67 10.58 0.42
C LEU A 73 7.28 11.93 -0.21
#